data_AF-A0A2E3SQ95-F1
#
_entry.id   AF-A0A2E3SQ95-F1
#
_cell.length_a   1.000
_cell.length_b   1.000
_cell.length_c   1.000
_cell.angle_alpha   90.00
_cell.angle_beta   90.00
_cell.angle_gamma   90.00
#
_symmetry.space_group_name_H-M   'P 1'
#
loop_
_entity.id
_entity.type
_entity.pdbx_description
1 polymer ?
#
loop_
_entity_poly.entity_id
_entity_poly.type
_entity_poly.pdbx_seq_one_letter_code
_entity_poly.pdbx_strand_id
1 'polypeptide(L)'
;MNCKEIHNKLNAYLESSLDDDQLRDFNMHLDACDTCKKVVSEMELTMQILDRPVKLEADPFMHTRIIAELENESETVKWKFKQVLQPVLLGMIILVGVYLGIGLGNRFYDEDVFSNQQDSEVNLIDLEIDTYANITSDIETFLLSEE
;
A
#
# COMPACT_ATOMS: atom_id res chain seq x y z
N MET A 1 30.61 -25.81 -47.50
CA MET A 1 30.56 -26.72 -46.34
C MET A 1 30.51 -28.17 -46.78
N ASN A 2 30.98 -29.05 -45.91
CA ASN A 2 31.04 -30.50 -46.11
C ASN A 2 29.90 -31.17 -45.33
N CYS A 3 29.46 -32.38 -45.70
CA CYS A 3 28.42 -33.10 -44.94
C CYS A 3 28.78 -33.21 -43.44
N LYS A 4 30.05 -33.50 -43.11
CA LYS A 4 30.53 -33.59 -41.72
C LYS A 4 30.35 -32.28 -40.94
N GLU A 5 30.53 -31.13 -41.60
CA GLU A 5 30.38 -29.83 -40.95
C GLU A 5 28.91 -29.52 -40.68
N ILE A 6 28.00 -29.91 -41.59
CA ILE A 6 26.56 -29.79 -41.39
C ILE A 6 26.13 -30.61 -40.17
N HIS A 7 26.56 -31.87 -40.08
CA HIS A 7 26.26 -32.72 -38.93
C HIS A 7 26.76 -32.12 -37.60
N ASN A 8 27.95 -31.52 -37.58
CA ASN A 8 28.48 -30.88 -36.38
C ASN A 8 27.73 -29.59 -36.00
N LYS A 9 27.25 -28.83 -36.99
CA LYS A 9 26.53 -27.57 -36.78
C LYS A 9 25.00 -27.74 -36.68
N LEU A 10 24.50 -28.97 -36.77
CA LEU A 10 23.07 -29.25 -36.76
C LEU A 10 22.38 -28.78 -35.48
N ASN A 11 23.00 -28.99 -34.32
CA ASN A 11 22.44 -28.52 -33.04
C ASN A 11 22.36 -26.98 -33.00
N ALA A 12 23.42 -26.30 -33.44
CA ALA A 12 23.43 -24.84 -33.52
C ALA A 12 22.35 -24.31 -34.47
N TYR A 13 22.04 -25.06 -35.53
CA TYR A 13 20.96 -24.71 -36.47
C TYR A 13 19.59 -24.84 -35.83
N LEU A 14 19.34 -25.92 -35.09
CA LEU A 14 18.07 -26.12 -34.35
C LEU A 14 17.89 -25.09 -33.24
N GLU A 15 18.97 -24.65 -32.59
CA GLU A 15 18.96 -23.63 -31.55
C GLU A 15 18.97 -22.20 -32.10
N SER A 16 18.94 -22.01 -33.42
CA SER A 16 19.02 -20.70 -34.09
C SER A 16 20.24 -19.87 -33.65
N SER A 17 21.37 -20.54 -33.40
CA SER A 17 22.62 -19.92 -32.88
C SER A 17 23.73 -19.79 -33.94
N LEU A 18 23.44 -20.04 -35.22
CA LEU A 18 24.37 -19.73 -36.31
C LEU A 18 24.33 -18.25 -36.69
N ASP A 19 25.51 -17.73 -37.03
CA ASP A 19 25.69 -16.44 -37.68
C ASP A 19 25.12 -16.45 -39.13
N ASP A 20 24.71 -15.29 -39.63
CA ASP A 20 24.04 -15.12 -40.92
C ASP A 20 24.84 -15.70 -42.10
N ASP A 21 26.17 -15.54 -42.10
CA ASP A 21 27.01 -16.08 -43.17
C ASP A 21 27.06 -17.61 -43.12
N GLN A 22 27.07 -18.18 -41.91
CA GLN A 22 27.08 -19.63 -41.73
C GLN A 22 25.73 -20.26 -42.06
N LEU A 23 24.64 -19.56 -41.77
CA LEU A 23 23.28 -19.98 -42.11
C LEU A 23 23.09 -20.04 -43.64
N ARG A 24 23.62 -19.05 -44.36
CA ARG A 24 23.59 -19.04 -45.83
C ARG A 24 24.35 -20.23 -46.43
N ASP A 25 25.56 -20.48 -45.95
CA ASP A 25 26.38 -21.61 -46.39
C ASP A 25 25.74 -22.98 -46.04
N PHE A 26 25.06 -23.05 -44.90
CA PHE A 26 24.33 -24.23 -44.46
C PHE A 26 23.15 -24.52 -45.40
N ASN A 27 22.32 -23.51 -45.67
CA ASN A 27 21.16 -23.63 -46.58
C ASN A 27 21.58 -23.98 -48.00
N MET A 28 22.65 -23.37 -48.52
CA MET A 28 23.20 -23.74 -49.83
C MET A 28 23.58 -25.23 -49.91
N HIS A 29 24.12 -25.80 -48.83
CA HIS A 29 24.46 -27.23 -48.80
C HIS A 29 23.21 -28.12 -48.72
N LEU A 30 22.18 -27.71 -47.97
CA LEU A 30 20.91 -28.45 -47.91
C LEU A 30 20.19 -28.51 -49.26
N ASP A 31 20.30 -27.45 -50.06
CA ASP A 31 19.76 -27.42 -51.43
C ASP A 31 20.52 -28.33 -52.39
N ALA A 32 21.82 -28.54 -52.15
CA ALA A 32 22.68 -29.37 -52.99
C ALA A 32 22.76 -30.85 -52.55
N CYS A 33 22.36 -31.18 -51.32
CA CYS A 33 22.57 -32.50 -50.72
C CYS A 33 21.32 -33.07 -50.07
N ASP A 34 20.64 -33.98 -50.78
CA ASP A 34 19.41 -34.63 -50.31
C ASP A 34 19.59 -35.45 -49.03
N THR A 35 20.78 -36.04 -48.83
CA THR A 35 21.05 -36.84 -47.62
C THR A 35 21.08 -35.98 -46.38
N CYS A 36 21.79 -34.85 -46.41
CA CYS A 36 21.83 -33.88 -45.32
C CYS A 36 20.44 -33.28 -45.08
N LYS A 37 19.71 -32.94 -46.15
CA LYS A 37 18.33 -32.43 -46.06
C LYS A 37 17.41 -33.39 -45.31
N LYS A 38 17.48 -34.69 -45.63
CA LYS A 38 16.70 -35.72 -44.94
C LYS A 38 17.03 -35.80 -43.45
N VAL A 39 18.31 -35.80 -43.10
CA VAL A 39 18.77 -35.83 -41.70
C VAL A 39 18.26 -34.63 -40.91
N VAL A 40 18.37 -33.41 -41.47
CA VAL A 40 17.87 -32.20 -40.82
C VAL A 40 16.36 -32.29 -40.62
N SER A 41 15.61 -32.71 -41.64
CA SER A 41 14.15 -32.83 -41.54
C SER A 41 13.68 -33.85 -40.50
N GLU A 42 14.39 -34.99 -40.37
CA GLU A 42 14.07 -36.03 -39.38
C GLU A 42 14.35 -35.53 -37.96
N MET A 43 15.41 -34.75 -37.78
CA MET A 43 15.76 -34.14 -36.50
C MET A 43 14.76 -33.04 -36.10
N GLU A 44 14.35 -32.18 -37.04
CA GLU A 44 13.31 -31.16 -36.82
C GLU A 44 11.97 -31.79 -36.42
N LEU A 45 11.55 -32.87 -37.09
CA LEU A 45 10.34 -33.61 -36.74
C LEU A 45 10.43 -34.19 -35.33
N THR A 46 11.59 -34.72 -34.94
CA THR A 46 11.81 -35.26 -33.60
C THR A 46 11.68 -34.15 -32.54
N MET A 47 12.25 -32.97 -32.80
CA MET A 47 12.14 -31.82 -31.91
C MET A 47 10.70 -31.32 -31.79
N GLN A 48 9.94 -31.24 -32.90
CA GLN A 48 8.52 -30.86 -32.86
C GLN A 48 7.65 -31.82 -32.04
N ILE A 49 8.01 -33.11 -31.97
CA ILE A 49 7.31 -34.09 -31.11
C ILE A 49 7.63 -33.83 -29.64
N LEU A 50 8.88 -33.49 -29.32
CA LEU A 50 9.34 -33.19 -27.96
C LEU A 50 8.83 -31.84 -27.46
N ASP A 51 8.73 -30.85 -28.34
CA ASP A 51 8.28 -29.49 -28.03
C ASP A 51 6.75 -29.39 -27.94
N ARG A 52 6.05 -30.53 -27.98
CA ARG A 52 4.63 -30.55 -27.61
C ARG A 52 4.55 -30.09 -26.16
N PRO A 53 3.87 -28.97 -25.89
CA PRO A 53 3.71 -28.53 -24.52
C PRO A 53 3.00 -29.65 -23.79
N VAL A 54 3.71 -30.27 -22.84
CA VAL A 54 3.06 -31.03 -21.79
C VAL A 54 2.05 -30.04 -21.23
N LYS A 55 0.76 -30.38 -21.31
CA LYS A 55 -0.27 -29.63 -20.59
C LYS A 55 0.07 -29.78 -19.11
N LEU A 56 0.98 -28.94 -18.64
CA LEU A 56 1.19 -28.68 -17.25
C LEU A 56 -0.11 -28.01 -16.83
N GLU A 57 -0.97 -28.80 -16.18
CA GLU A 57 -2.08 -28.24 -15.42
C GLU A 57 -1.44 -27.24 -14.46
N ALA A 58 -1.64 -25.95 -14.72
CA ALA A 58 -1.12 -24.91 -13.87
C ALA A 58 -1.66 -25.17 -12.46
N ASP A 59 -0.76 -25.36 -11.49
CA ASP A 59 -1.15 -25.51 -10.09
C ASP A 59 -2.04 -24.30 -9.72
N PRO A 60 -3.30 -24.51 -9.30
CA PRO A 60 -4.25 -23.42 -9.02
C PRO A 60 -3.72 -22.38 -8.03
N PHE A 61 -2.74 -22.74 -7.21
CA PHE A 61 -2.16 -21.87 -6.19
C PHE A 61 -0.88 -21.16 -6.63
N MET A 62 -0.30 -21.51 -7.78
CA MET A 62 0.95 -20.93 -8.26
C MET A 62 0.77 -19.43 -8.56
N HIS A 63 -0.36 -19.06 -9.17
CA HIS A 63 -0.72 -17.66 -9.43
C HIS A 63 -0.83 -16.86 -8.13
N THR A 64 -1.56 -17.39 -7.14
CA THR A 64 -1.75 -16.75 -5.83
C THR A 64 -0.43 -16.56 -5.10
N ARG A 65 0.45 -17.57 -5.12
CA ARG A 65 1.76 -17.52 -4.47
C ARG A 65 2.68 -16.48 -5.10
N ILE A 66 2.66 -16.34 -6.42
CA ILE A 66 3.46 -15.32 -7.13
C ILE A 66 2.96 -13.90 -6.80
N ILE A 67 1.64 -13.69 -6.83
CA ILE A 67 1.07 -12.38 -6.51
C ILE A 67 1.40 -11.98 -5.07
N ALA A 68 1.25 -12.90 -4.11
CA ALA A 68 1.53 -12.63 -2.71
C ALA A 68 3.00 -12.25 -2.46
N GLU A 69 3.95 -12.84 -3.18
CA GLU A 69 5.37 -12.49 -3.07
C GLU A 69 5.64 -11.07 -3.60
N LEU A 70 5.08 -10.73 -4.76
CA LEU A 70 5.23 -9.40 -5.37
C LEU A 70 4.59 -8.29 -4.52
N GLU A 71 3.43 -8.56 -3.92
CA GLU A 71 2.78 -7.62 -3.01
C GLU A 71 3.61 -7.42 -1.75
N ASN A 72 4.10 -8.50 -1.12
CA ASN A 72 4.92 -8.43 0.10
C ASN A 72 6.20 -7.60 -0.09
N GLU A 73 6.89 -7.71 -1.23
CA GLU A 73 8.05 -6.84 -1.51
C GLU A 73 7.67 -5.36 -1.57
N SER A 74 6.50 -5.05 -2.16
CA SER A 74 6.04 -3.66 -2.35
C SER A 74 5.40 -3.03 -1.09
N GLU A 75 4.90 -3.84 -0.16
CA GLU A 75 4.18 -3.36 1.03
C GLU A 75 5.09 -3.00 2.21
N THR A 76 6.31 -3.55 2.28
CA THR A 76 7.26 -3.23 3.37
C THR A 76 7.57 -1.73 3.47
N VAL A 77 7.60 -1.02 2.34
CA VAL A 77 7.84 0.43 2.30
C VAL A 77 6.55 1.21 2.60
N LYS A 78 5.40 0.80 2.04
CA LYS A 78 4.14 1.54 2.17
C LYS A 78 3.51 1.42 3.56
N TRP A 79 3.66 0.28 4.24
CA TRP A 79 3.03 0.04 5.53
C TRP A 79 3.58 0.94 6.64
N LYS A 80 4.92 1.15 6.67
CA LYS A 80 5.55 2.05 7.65
C LYS A 80 5.17 3.52 7.43
N PHE A 81 5.02 3.97 6.18
CA PHE A 81 4.58 5.34 5.89
C PHE A 81 3.10 5.57 6.22
N LYS A 82 2.23 4.59 5.96
CA LYS A 82 0.79 4.70 6.26
C LYS A 82 0.50 4.72 7.77
N GLN A 83 1.28 3.99 8.57
CA GLN A 83 1.11 3.90 10.03
C GLN A 83 1.57 5.17 10.77
N VAL A 84 2.53 5.92 10.24
CA VAL A 84 3.00 7.19 10.85
C VAL A 84 2.24 8.41 10.30
N LEU A 85 1.84 8.40 9.03
CA LEU A 85 1.20 9.56 8.41
C LEU A 85 -0.23 9.81 8.95
N GLN A 86 -0.95 8.76 9.33
CA GLN A 86 -2.31 8.84 9.86
C GLN A 86 -2.41 9.58 11.22
N PRO A 87 -1.61 9.27 12.27
CA PRO A 87 -1.66 10.01 13.53
C PRO A 87 -1.12 11.46 13.42
N VAL A 88 -0.17 11.72 12.52
CA VAL A 88 0.40 13.06 12.33
C VAL A 88 -0.60 14.04 11.76
N LEU A 89 -1.44 13.61 10.82
CA LEU A 89 -2.46 14.46 10.19
C LEU A 89 -3.52 14.92 11.21
N LEU A 90 -3.92 14.04 12.13
CA LEU A 90 -4.83 14.39 13.23
C LEU A 90 -4.21 15.45 14.16
N GLY A 91 -2.93 15.30 14.51
CA GLY A 91 -2.21 16.30 15.32
C GLY A 91 -2.10 17.65 14.63
N MET A 92 -1.85 17.67 13.31
CA MET A 92 -1.78 18.91 12.52
C MET A 92 -3.13 19.65 12.49
N ILE A 93 -4.26 18.94 12.36
CA ILE A 93 -5.60 19.57 12.38
C ILE A 93 -5.84 20.28 13.71
N ILE A 94 -5.46 19.65 14.84
CA ILE A 94 -5.62 20.24 16.17
C ILE A 94 -4.75 21.50 16.30
N LEU A 95 -3.48 21.43 15.91
CA LEU A 95 -2.57 22.58 15.95
C LEU A 95 -3.07 23.75 15.09
N VAL A 96 -3.54 23.46 13.87
CA VAL A 96 -4.12 24.47 12.98
C VAL A 96 -5.37 25.07 13.59
N GLY A 97 -6.26 24.26 14.16
CA GLY A 97 -7.48 24.72 14.82
C GLY A 97 -7.17 25.65 16.00
N VAL A 98 -6.23 25.28 16.87
CA VAL A 98 -5.79 26.12 18.00
C VAL A 98 -5.16 27.43 17.50
N TYR A 99 -4.29 27.37 16.51
CA TYR A 99 -3.64 28.55 15.95
C TYR A 99 -4.65 29.54 15.32
N LEU A 100 -5.59 29.01 14.53
CA LEU A 100 -6.66 29.81 13.94
C LEU A 100 -7.61 30.37 15.00
N GLY A 101 -7.92 29.58 16.03
CA GLY A 101 -8.75 30.01 17.15
C GLY A 101 -8.15 31.19 17.91
N ILE A 102 -6.86 31.12 18.24
CA ILE A 102 -6.13 32.22 18.89
C ILE A 102 -6.06 33.45 17.98
N GLY A 103 -5.75 33.25 16.69
CA GLY A 103 -5.63 34.34 15.72
C GLY A 103 -6.95 35.08 15.48
N LEU A 104 -8.07 34.36 15.38
CA LEU A 104 -9.40 34.97 15.27
C LEU A 104 -9.82 35.61 16.59
N GLY A 105 -9.61 34.92 17.72
CA GLY A 105 -9.95 35.44 19.05
C GLY A 105 -9.28 36.78 19.34
N ASN A 106 -8.01 36.94 18.99
CA ASN A 106 -7.28 38.19 19.19
C ASN A 106 -7.77 39.33 18.27
N ARG A 107 -8.33 39.02 17.09
CA ARG A 107 -8.90 40.02 16.18
C ARG A 107 -10.28 40.52 16.61
N PHE A 108 -11.01 39.71 17.37
CA PHE A 108 -12.29 40.10 17.99
C PHE A 108 -12.12 40.61 19.43
N TYR A 109 -10.89 40.65 19.96
CA TYR A 109 -10.57 41.16 21.29
C TYR A 109 -10.20 42.65 21.33
N ASP A 110 -9.94 43.25 20.17
CA ASP A 110 -9.81 44.70 20.04
C ASP A 110 -11.15 45.28 19.55
N GLU A 111 -11.70 46.17 20.37
CA GLU A 111 -12.90 47.00 20.18
C GLU A 111 -14.28 46.33 20.38
N ASP A 112 -14.88 46.62 21.54
CA ASP A 112 -16.33 46.63 21.85
C ASP A 112 -17.04 45.42 22.49
N VAL A 113 -16.37 44.54 23.26
CA VAL A 113 -17.10 43.53 24.09
C VAL A 113 -16.52 43.33 25.50
N PHE A 114 -16.12 44.42 26.19
CA PHE A 114 -15.74 44.35 27.61
C PHE A 114 -16.25 45.50 28.49
N SER A 115 -17.30 46.23 28.09
CA SER A 115 -17.96 47.23 28.96
C SER A 115 -19.28 46.76 29.58
N ASN A 116 -19.63 45.47 29.53
CA ASN A 116 -20.90 44.99 30.08
C ASN A 116 -20.87 43.52 30.58
N GLN A 117 -19.74 43.08 31.15
CA GLN A 117 -19.74 41.84 31.94
C GLN A 117 -18.62 41.83 33.00
N GLN A 118 -18.51 42.93 33.75
CA GLN A 118 -17.81 42.99 35.02
C GLN A 118 -18.87 43.24 36.09
N ASP A 119 -19.67 42.21 36.38
CA ASP A 119 -20.47 42.05 37.60
C ASP A 119 -21.17 40.67 37.53
N SER A 120 -20.37 39.62 37.49
CA SER A 120 -20.81 38.26 37.85
C SER A 120 -19.56 37.49 38.22
N GLU A 121 -19.01 37.88 39.37
CA GLU A 121 -18.17 37.01 40.16
C GLU A 121 -19.01 35.76 40.48
N VAL A 122 -18.82 34.71 39.68
CA VAL A 122 -19.43 33.40 39.94
C VAL A 122 -18.64 32.78 41.09
N ASN A 123 -19.02 33.19 42.30
CA ASN A 123 -18.59 32.56 43.53
C ASN A 123 -19.36 31.25 43.68
N LEU A 124 -18.80 30.15 43.16
CA LEU A 124 -19.35 28.79 43.25
C LEU A 124 -19.37 28.22 44.68
N ILE A 125 -19.27 29.09 45.70
CA ILE A 125 -19.19 28.72 47.12
C ILE A 125 -20.39 29.29 47.92
N ASP A 126 -21.12 30.28 47.41
CA ASP A 126 -22.23 30.91 48.17
C ASP A 126 -23.59 30.22 48.04
N LEU A 127 -23.79 29.34 47.05
CA LEU A 127 -25.07 28.63 46.89
C LEU A 127 -25.30 27.50 47.91
N GLU A 128 -24.25 27.04 48.60
CA GLU A 128 -24.40 26.06 49.68
C GLU A 128 -24.69 26.73 51.03
N ILE A 129 -24.18 27.94 51.31
CA ILE A 129 -24.28 28.55 52.64
C ILE A 129 -25.71 29.01 52.97
N ASP A 130 -26.43 29.60 52.01
CA ASP A 130 -27.81 30.06 52.24
C ASP A 130 -28.80 28.91 52.44
N THR A 131 -28.50 27.74 51.86
CA THR A 131 -29.34 26.54 52.03
C THR A 131 -29.15 25.93 53.42
N TYR A 132 -27.93 25.94 53.97
CA TYR A 132 -27.67 25.44 55.32
C TYR A 132 -28.08 26.42 56.43
N ALA A 133 -28.01 27.74 56.20
CA ALA A 133 -28.47 28.75 57.16
C ALA A 133 -29.99 28.69 57.40
N ASN A 134 -30.78 28.45 56.35
CA ASN A 134 -32.24 28.35 56.45
C ASN A 134 -32.72 27.06 57.15
N ILE A 135 -31.97 25.95 56.99
CA ILE A 135 -32.29 24.69 57.68
C ILE A 135 -32.06 24.83 59.19
N THR A 136 -31.05 25.59 59.64
CA THR A 136 -30.78 25.79 61.07
C THR A 136 -31.77 26.74 61.76
N SER A 137 -32.29 27.77 61.06
CA SER A 137 -33.30 28.67 61.63
C SER A 137 -34.67 28.00 61.80
N ASP A 138 -35.05 27.09 60.90
CA ASP A 138 -36.34 26.41 60.98
C ASP A 138 -36.40 25.41 62.15
N ILE A 139 -35.27 24.81 62.53
CA ILE A 139 -35.17 23.85 63.65
C ILE A 139 -35.26 24.57 65.00
N GLU A 140 -34.68 25.77 65.15
CA GLU A 140 -34.79 26.56 66.40
C GLU A 140 -36.22 27.07 66.64
N THR A 141 -36.98 27.41 65.59
CA THR A 141 -38.39 27.79 65.74
C THR A 141 -39.31 26.60 66.03
N PHE A 142 -38.96 25.39 65.60
CA PHE A 142 -39.75 24.19 65.88
C PHE A 142 -39.56 23.66 67.32
N LEU A 143 -38.38 23.86 67.92
CA LEU A 143 -38.09 23.42 69.29
C LEU A 143 -38.51 24.41 70.39
N LEU A 144 -38.97 25.63 70.04
CA LEU A 144 -39.54 26.62 70.96
C LEU A 144 -41.07 26.74 70.88
N SER A 145 -41.74 25.93 70.04
CA SER A 145 -43.21 25.86 69.95
C SER A 145 -43.81 24.63 70.65
N GLU A 146 -42.99 23.82 71.31
CA GLU A 146 -43.41 22.67 72.11
C GLU A 146 -42.99 22.86 73.58
N GLU A 147 -43.45 23.96 74.17
CA GLU A 147 -43.68 24.09 75.62
C GLU A 147 -45.17 24.38 75.88
#